data_AF-A0AAE0DGF2-F1
#
_entry.id   AF-A0AAE0DGF2-F1
#
_cell.length_a   1.000
_cell.length_b   1.000
_cell.length_c   1.000
_cell.angle_alpha   90.00
_cell.angle_beta   90.00
_cell.angle_gamma   90.00
#
_symmetry.space_group_name_H-M   'P 1'
#
loop_
_entity.id
_entity.type
_entity.pdbx_description
1 polymer ?
#
loop_
_entity_poly.entity_id
_entity_poly.type
_entity_poly.pdbx_seq_one_letter_code
_entity_poly.pdbx_strand_id
1 'polypeptide(L)'
;MQPELQIARSYTPLPPPEDAEPEQLRLFVRQEPQGEVSTFLHKVNRGTLVHLRGPHLEYEIPQDVNDILFIAGGTGIAPALQLAHTLFKYRISSLEDGPRLRILWANRRREDSYKGLESQHSQEAVIPKLRGLAARWQGNAGPQSKEAQEDVPAPTTQPQTALVEEVESLKIKHAGKVNIDYFVDEENSYITETVLRNHLTSIEQGLEQTADDQPIRKRIILISGPEGFVNFYAGPKFMKGGKEVQGPLRGILGKIDLKGWDVWKL
;
A
#
# COMPACT_ATOMS: atom_id res chain seq x y z
N MET A 1 -12.52 31.02 -29.33
CA MET A 1 -12.45 29.61 -28.94
C MET A 1 -12.20 29.57 -27.46
N GLN A 2 -13.10 28.94 -26.70
CA GLN A 2 -12.88 28.65 -25.28
C GLN A 2 -11.87 27.50 -25.21
N PRO A 3 -10.77 27.59 -24.43
CA PRO A 3 -9.91 26.44 -24.23
C PRO A 3 -10.75 25.33 -23.59
N GLU A 4 -10.86 24.18 -24.24
CA GLU A 4 -11.45 22.99 -23.64
C GLU A 4 -10.74 22.73 -22.31
N LEU A 5 -11.51 22.64 -21.22
CA LEU A 5 -10.98 22.39 -19.89
C LEU A 5 -10.32 21.00 -19.88
N GLN A 6 -9.01 20.95 -20.10
CA GLN A 6 -8.24 19.71 -19.97
C GLN A 6 -8.13 19.37 -18.50
N ILE A 7 -8.92 18.39 -18.06
CA ILE A 7 -8.90 17.90 -16.69
C ILE A 7 -7.66 17.01 -16.51
N ALA A 8 -6.70 17.48 -15.73
CA ALA A 8 -5.51 16.72 -15.34
C ALA A 8 -5.60 16.29 -13.87
N ARG A 9 -4.99 15.14 -13.55
CA ARG A 9 -4.86 14.62 -12.19
C ARG A 9 -3.46 14.07 -11.96
N SER A 10 -2.94 14.30 -10.76
CA SER A 10 -1.66 13.73 -10.33
C SER A 10 -1.87 12.26 -9.97
N TYR A 11 -1.00 11.40 -10.48
CA TYR A 11 -0.91 9.99 -10.10
C TYR A 11 0.55 9.68 -9.78
N THR A 12 0.77 8.92 -8.71
CA THR A 12 2.10 8.39 -8.43
C THR A 12 2.28 7.10 -9.22
N PRO A 13 3.32 6.98 -10.06
CA PRO A 13 3.58 5.74 -10.76
C PRO A 13 4.00 4.65 -9.77
N LEU A 14 3.68 3.40 -10.08
CA LEU A 14 4.28 2.25 -9.39
C LEU A 14 5.74 2.10 -9.84
N PRO A 15 6.62 1.54 -8.99
CA PRO A 15 7.98 1.26 -9.42
C PRO A 15 7.98 0.26 -10.59
N PRO A 16 8.99 0.31 -11.45
CA PRO A 16 9.12 -0.68 -12.51
C PRO A 16 9.31 -2.07 -11.90
N PRO A 17 8.64 -3.11 -12.42
CA PRO A 17 9.00 -4.50 -12.09
C PRO A 17 10.48 -4.75 -12.38
N GLU A 18 11.08 -5.72 -11.69
CA GLU A 18 12.52 -5.98 -11.82
C GLU A 18 12.94 -6.33 -13.25
N ASP A 19 12.11 -7.09 -13.95
CA ASP A 19 12.34 -7.57 -15.31
C ASP A 19 11.60 -6.73 -16.38
N ALA A 20 11.07 -5.57 -16.01
CA ALA A 20 10.30 -4.77 -16.95
C ALA A 20 11.18 -3.96 -17.91
N GLU A 21 10.71 -3.85 -19.14
CA GLU A 21 11.29 -2.93 -20.11
C GLU A 21 11.20 -1.49 -19.57
N PRO A 22 12.27 -0.67 -19.70
CA PRO A 22 12.35 0.68 -19.14
C PRO A 22 11.25 1.66 -19.61
N GLU A 23 10.50 1.29 -20.64
CA GLU A 23 9.53 2.13 -21.33
C GLU A 23 8.09 2.00 -20.80
N GLN A 24 7.85 1.14 -19.80
CA GLN A 24 6.51 0.92 -19.25
C GLN A 24 6.23 1.76 -17.99
N LEU A 25 5.23 2.63 -18.07
CA LEU A 25 4.68 3.33 -16.92
C LEU A 25 3.47 2.58 -16.36
N ARG A 26 3.51 2.22 -15.07
CA ARG A 26 2.40 1.58 -14.36
C ARG A 26 1.75 2.55 -13.40
N LEU A 27 0.42 2.63 -13.42
CA LEU A 27 -0.37 3.43 -12.46
C LEU A 27 -1.32 2.51 -11.68
N PHE A 28 -1.45 2.74 -10.38
CA PHE A 28 -2.48 2.09 -9.56
C PHE A 28 -3.63 3.07 -9.31
N VAL A 29 -4.69 2.93 -10.10
CA VAL A 29 -5.82 3.87 -10.12
C VAL A 29 -7.08 3.18 -9.64
N ARG A 30 -7.67 3.71 -8.58
CA ARG A 30 -9.03 3.35 -8.14
C ARG A 30 -10.04 4.17 -8.94
N GLN A 31 -11.12 3.52 -9.36
CA GLN A 31 -12.22 4.25 -9.99
C GLN A 31 -12.98 5.06 -8.93
N GLU A 32 -12.89 6.38 -9.03
CA GLU A 32 -13.75 7.28 -8.27
C GLU A 32 -15.02 7.59 -9.08
N PRO A 33 -16.24 7.32 -8.55
CA PRO A 33 -17.49 7.49 -9.31
C PRO A 33 -17.71 8.92 -9.85
N GLN A 34 -17.19 9.92 -9.14
CA GLN A 34 -17.25 11.33 -9.54
C GLN A 34 -15.94 11.84 -10.14
N GLY A 35 -14.95 10.95 -10.32
CA GLY A 35 -13.64 11.28 -10.87
C GLY A 35 -13.61 11.15 -12.38
N GLU A 36 -13.47 12.27 -13.08
CA GLU A 36 -13.40 12.32 -14.54
C GLU A 36 -12.23 11.51 -15.09
N VAL A 37 -11.00 11.76 -14.61
CA VAL A 37 -9.79 11.08 -15.10
C VAL A 37 -9.75 9.61 -14.70
N SER A 38 -10.12 9.27 -13.45
CA SER A 38 -10.19 7.86 -13.04
C SER A 38 -11.20 7.08 -13.86
N THR A 39 -12.36 7.68 -14.15
CA THR A 39 -13.39 7.04 -14.98
C THR A 39 -12.94 6.90 -16.43
N PHE A 40 -12.27 7.91 -16.99
CA PHE A 40 -11.67 7.83 -18.32
C PHE A 40 -10.67 6.67 -18.40
N LEU A 41 -9.74 6.57 -17.44
CA LEU A 41 -8.71 5.51 -17.41
C LEU A 41 -9.31 4.10 -17.28
N HIS A 42 -10.49 3.94 -16.67
CA HIS A 42 -11.18 2.65 -16.59
C HIS A 42 -11.96 2.29 -17.85
N LYS A 43 -12.26 3.26 -18.72
CA LYS A 43 -13.03 3.06 -19.96
C LYS A 43 -12.16 3.02 -21.21
N VAL A 44 -10.90 3.44 -21.11
CA VAL A 44 -10.02 3.63 -22.26
C VAL A 44 -9.59 2.28 -22.86
N ASN A 45 -9.58 2.21 -24.19
CA ASN A 45 -9.14 1.01 -24.91
C ASN A 45 -7.62 0.98 -25.06
N ARG A 46 -7.06 -0.23 -25.21
CA ARG A 46 -5.64 -0.41 -25.55
C ARG A 46 -5.29 0.36 -26.83
N GLY A 47 -4.11 0.98 -26.84
CA GLY A 47 -3.64 1.82 -27.96
C GLY A 47 -4.11 3.27 -27.92
N THR A 48 -4.97 3.66 -26.96
CA THR A 48 -5.35 5.06 -26.79
C THR A 48 -4.19 5.90 -26.29
N LEU A 49 -3.97 7.04 -26.93
CA LEU A 49 -2.96 8.01 -26.50
C LEU A 49 -3.42 8.71 -25.22
N VAL A 50 -2.56 8.67 -24.19
CA VAL A 50 -2.74 9.39 -22.94
C VAL A 50 -1.61 10.40 -22.80
N HIS A 51 -1.96 11.67 -22.64
CA HIS A 51 -0.97 12.73 -22.44
C HIS A 51 -0.56 12.79 -20.97
N LEU A 52 0.74 12.79 -20.72
CA LEU A 52 1.33 12.87 -19.39
C LEU A 52 2.06 14.20 -19.21
N ARG A 53 2.06 14.72 -17.99
CA ARG A 53 2.87 15.87 -17.58
C ARG A 53 3.65 15.49 -16.33
N GLY A 54 4.94 15.79 -16.32
CA GLY A 54 5.85 15.43 -15.23
C GLY A 54 7.21 14.94 -15.75
N PRO A 55 8.02 14.32 -14.88
CA PRO A 55 7.72 13.96 -13.49
C PRO A 55 7.62 15.18 -12.55
N HIS A 56 6.86 15.03 -11.46
CA HIS A 56 6.75 16.02 -10.40
C HIS A 56 7.19 15.39 -9.08
N LEU A 57 8.28 15.92 -8.49
CA LEU A 57 8.76 15.50 -7.18
C LEU A 57 8.02 16.28 -6.09
N GLU A 58 7.20 15.59 -5.31
CA GLU A 58 6.48 16.21 -4.17
C GLU A 58 7.33 16.23 -2.90
N TYR A 59 8.10 15.17 -2.66
CA TYR A 59 8.94 15.05 -1.48
C TYR A 59 10.24 14.29 -1.78
N GLU A 60 11.37 14.89 -1.41
CA GLU A 60 12.68 14.27 -1.48
C GLU A 60 13.05 13.68 -0.12
N ILE A 61 13.39 12.39 -0.09
CA ILE A 61 13.69 11.67 1.15
C ILE A 61 15.11 12.04 1.64
N PRO A 62 15.27 12.62 2.84
CA PRO A 62 16.59 12.98 3.37
C PRO A 62 17.53 11.78 3.48
N GLN A 63 18.79 11.92 3.06
CA GLN A 63 19.78 10.82 3.05
C GLN A 63 20.07 10.23 4.43
N ASP A 64 19.89 11.03 5.49
CA ASP A 64 20.13 10.71 6.89
C ASP A 64 18.88 10.13 7.61
N VAL A 65 17.80 9.85 6.88
CA VAL A 65 16.63 9.16 7.45
C VAL A 65 16.90 7.67 7.62
N ASN A 66 16.59 7.15 8.80
CA ASN A 66 16.72 5.73 9.12
C ASN A 66 15.38 5.06 9.32
N ASP A 67 14.52 5.63 10.15
CA ASP A 67 13.23 5.03 10.48
C ASP A 67 12.12 5.79 9.80
N ILE A 68 11.34 5.05 9.03
CA ILE A 68 10.26 5.60 8.22
C ILE A 68 8.98 4.85 8.56
N LEU A 69 7.96 5.60 8.94
CA LEU A 69 6.60 5.12 9.10
C LEU A 69 5.76 5.71 7.97
N PHE A 70 5.24 4.85 7.10
CA PHE A 70 4.36 5.26 6.02
C PHE A 70 2.92 4.85 6.33
N ILE A 71 2.00 5.80 6.40
CA ILE A 71 0.57 5.58 6.62
C ILE A 71 -0.14 5.76 5.27
N ALA A 72 -0.57 4.65 4.67
CA ALA A 72 -1.16 4.62 3.34
C ALA A 72 -2.66 4.28 3.38
N GLY A 73 -3.47 5.06 2.69
CA GLY A 73 -4.89 4.77 2.46
C GLY A 73 -5.17 4.41 1.00
N GLY A 74 -5.68 3.20 0.74
CA GLY A 74 -6.03 2.72 -0.60
C GLY A 74 -4.87 2.83 -1.60
N THR A 75 -5.06 3.57 -2.70
CA THR A 75 -4.02 3.80 -3.72
C THR A 75 -2.84 4.63 -3.23
N GLY A 76 -2.92 5.24 -2.04
CA GLY A 76 -1.82 5.91 -1.34
C GLY A 76 -0.64 4.98 -0.99
N ILE A 77 -0.74 3.68 -1.28
CA ILE A 77 0.38 2.74 -1.22
C ILE A 77 1.41 2.98 -2.34
N ALA A 78 1.01 3.55 -3.49
CA ALA A 78 1.92 3.72 -4.62
C ALA A 78 3.16 4.59 -4.29
N PRO A 79 3.03 5.76 -3.62
CA PRO A 79 4.20 6.49 -3.12
C PRO A 79 5.03 5.71 -2.09
N ALA A 80 4.41 4.86 -1.27
CA ALA A 80 5.14 4.00 -0.32
C ALA A 80 6.01 2.96 -1.05
N LEU A 81 5.53 2.41 -2.16
CA LEU A 81 6.29 1.48 -2.99
C LEU A 81 7.42 2.19 -3.75
N GLN A 82 7.19 3.41 -4.27
CA GLN A 82 8.25 4.24 -4.83
C GLN A 82 9.33 4.58 -3.80
N LEU A 83 8.92 4.87 -2.57
CA LEU A 83 9.83 5.09 -1.46
C LEU A 83 10.67 3.84 -1.17
N ALA A 84 10.03 2.67 -1.02
CA ALA A 84 10.73 1.42 -0.81
C ALA A 84 11.74 1.13 -1.94
N HIS A 85 11.30 1.28 -3.19
CA HIS A 85 12.16 1.12 -4.35
C HIS A 85 13.39 2.05 -4.29
N THR A 86 13.18 3.32 -3.95
CA THR A 86 14.26 4.30 -3.81
C THR A 86 15.24 3.93 -2.70
N LEU A 87 14.73 3.58 -1.51
CA LEU A 87 15.53 3.25 -0.33
C LEU A 87 16.37 1.99 -0.49
N PHE A 88 15.86 0.98 -1.19
CA PHE A 88 16.50 -0.34 -1.22
C PHE A 88 17.18 -0.67 -2.56
N LYS A 89 16.88 0.04 -3.65
CA LYS A 89 17.56 -0.13 -4.94
C LYS A 89 18.64 0.92 -5.19
N TYR A 90 18.39 2.18 -4.83
CA TYR A 90 19.24 3.30 -5.25
C TYR A 90 20.03 3.95 -4.11
N ARG A 91 19.57 3.83 -2.86
CA ARG A 91 20.31 4.41 -1.74
C ARG A 91 21.49 3.53 -1.37
N ILE A 92 22.68 4.12 -1.43
CA ILE A 92 23.88 3.59 -0.78
C ILE A 92 23.82 4.03 0.68
N SER A 93 23.46 3.12 1.58
CA SER A 93 23.49 3.42 3.02
C SER A 93 24.92 3.33 3.52
N SER A 94 25.47 4.44 4.02
CA SER A 94 26.72 4.44 4.80
C SER A 94 26.52 3.98 6.25
N LEU A 95 25.28 3.74 6.67
CA LEU A 95 24.90 3.30 8.01
C LEU A 95 24.86 1.77 8.05
N GLU A 96 25.48 1.17 9.07
CA GLU A 96 25.58 -0.29 9.25
C GLU A 96 24.22 -0.99 9.19
N ASP A 97 23.16 -0.40 9.76
CA ASP A 97 21.82 -0.98 9.81
C ASP A 97 20.96 -0.70 8.56
N GLY A 98 21.28 0.32 7.77
CA GLY A 98 20.43 0.78 6.66
C GLY A 98 19.09 1.41 7.09
N PRO A 99 18.27 1.85 6.11
CA PRO A 99 16.93 2.36 6.38
C PRO A 99 15.95 1.22 6.72
N ARG A 100 15.00 1.53 7.60
CA ARG A 100 13.87 0.69 8.00
C ARG A 100 12.57 1.38 7.60
N LEU A 101 11.71 0.64 6.93
CA LEU A 101 10.42 1.11 6.45
C LEU A 101 9.31 0.26 7.05
N ARG A 102 8.38 0.90 7.76
CA ARG A 102 7.11 0.29 8.16
C ARG A 102 5.98 0.96 7.39
N ILE A 103 5.13 0.19 6.74
CA ILE A 103 3.95 0.67 6.04
C ILE A 103 2.71 0.18 6.78
N LEU A 104 1.83 1.09 7.17
CA LEU A 104 0.50 0.78 7.67
C LEU A 104 -0.48 1.04 6.51
N TRP A 105 -1.02 -0.02 5.91
CA TRP A 105 -1.84 0.08 4.71
C TRP A 105 -3.32 -0.19 5.02
N ALA A 106 -4.10 0.88 5.02
CA ALA A 106 -5.54 0.86 5.25
C ALA A 106 -6.32 0.72 3.95
N ASN A 107 -7.26 -0.22 3.92
CA ASN A 107 -8.08 -0.57 2.79
C ASN A 107 -9.54 -0.77 3.22
N ARG A 108 -10.47 -0.59 2.27
CA ARG A 108 -11.89 -0.80 2.56
C ARG A 108 -12.22 -2.29 2.61
N ARG A 109 -11.70 -3.05 1.65
CA ARG A 109 -11.93 -4.48 1.45
C ARG A 109 -10.62 -5.25 1.44
N ARG A 110 -10.66 -6.51 1.85
CA ARG A 110 -9.48 -7.41 1.82
C ARG A 110 -8.94 -7.60 0.40
N GLU A 111 -9.85 -7.68 -0.56
CA GLU A 111 -9.56 -7.85 -1.98
C GLU A 111 -8.63 -6.75 -2.53
N ASP A 112 -8.66 -5.56 -1.91
CA ASP A 112 -7.83 -4.42 -2.31
C ASP A 112 -6.36 -4.56 -1.85
N SER A 113 -6.08 -5.43 -0.87
CA SER A 113 -4.79 -5.42 -0.15
C SER A 113 -4.11 -6.77 0.02
N TYR A 114 -4.84 -7.89 -0.07
CA TYR A 114 -4.29 -9.22 0.18
C TYR A 114 -4.94 -10.30 -0.70
N LYS A 115 -4.15 -11.25 -1.19
CA LYS A 115 -4.66 -12.45 -1.87
C LYS A 115 -5.26 -13.40 -0.83
N GLY A 116 -6.58 -13.42 -0.73
CA GLY A 116 -7.30 -14.53 -0.12
C GLY A 116 -7.14 -15.78 -0.99
N LEU A 117 -6.11 -16.57 -0.74
CA LEU A 117 -5.94 -17.90 -1.34
C LEU A 117 -6.90 -18.92 -0.71
N GLU A 118 -8.14 -18.56 -0.38
CA GLU A 118 -9.23 -19.49 -0.08
C GLU A 118 -10.57 -18.87 -0.50
N SER A 119 -10.97 -19.15 -1.72
CA SER A 119 -12.35 -18.97 -2.18
C SER A 119 -12.73 -20.15 -3.06
N GLN A 120 -12.60 -21.35 -2.50
CA GLN A 120 -13.48 -22.46 -2.81
C GLN A 120 -13.92 -23.12 -1.51
N HIS A 121 -15.24 -23.20 -1.35
CA HIS A 121 -16.00 -23.89 -0.33
C HIS A 121 -16.14 -23.29 1.07
N SER A 122 -17.29 -22.63 1.21
CA SER A 122 -18.32 -22.97 2.20
C SER A 122 -18.20 -22.38 3.61
N GLN A 123 -19.39 -22.18 4.15
CA GLN A 123 -19.73 -21.49 5.37
C GLN A 123 -19.32 -22.25 6.64
N GLU A 124 -19.34 -21.48 7.74
CA GLU A 124 -19.43 -21.87 9.15
C GLU A 124 -18.13 -22.09 9.94
N ALA A 125 -17.94 -21.17 10.90
CA ALA A 125 -17.14 -21.38 12.09
C ALA A 125 -17.80 -22.44 13.00
N VAL A 126 -16.99 -23.30 13.65
CA VAL A 126 -17.04 -23.72 15.08
C VAL A 126 -15.98 -24.83 15.32
N ILE A 127 -15.24 -24.70 16.43
CA ILE A 127 -14.16 -25.60 16.92
C ILE A 127 -14.77 -26.79 17.72
N PRO A 128 -13.99 -27.74 18.31
CA PRO A 128 -13.41 -28.99 17.79
C PRO A 128 -14.10 -30.29 18.28
N LYS A 129 -13.78 -31.42 17.61
CA LYS A 129 -13.87 -32.83 18.03
C LYS A 129 -15.26 -33.34 18.49
N LEU A 130 -15.89 -34.20 17.69
CA LEU A 130 -16.39 -35.48 18.20
C LEU A 130 -16.55 -36.55 17.12
N ARG A 131 -16.33 -37.77 17.58
CA ARG A 131 -16.31 -39.08 16.89
C ARG A 131 -17.60 -39.41 16.15
N GLY A 132 -17.44 -40.13 15.03
CA GLY A 132 -18.01 -41.47 14.85
C GLY A 132 -19.49 -41.61 14.50
N LEU A 133 -19.74 -42.46 13.51
CA LEU A 133 -20.99 -43.20 13.28
C LEU A 133 -22.18 -42.43 12.72
N ALA A 134 -22.18 -42.26 11.39
CA ALA A 134 -23.35 -42.54 10.55
C ALA A 134 -22.82 -43.09 9.22
N ALA A 135 -22.64 -44.40 9.09
CA ALA A 135 -23.70 -45.31 8.62
C ALA A 135 -24.29 -44.77 7.30
N ARG A 136 -23.76 -45.25 6.18
CA ARG A 136 -24.30 -46.42 5.43
C ARG A 136 -25.40 -45.99 4.46
N TRP A 137 -25.06 -46.18 3.17
CA TRP A 137 -25.91 -46.67 2.09
C TRP A 137 -26.60 -45.64 1.20
N GLN A 138 -26.10 -45.51 -0.04
CA GLN A 138 -26.62 -46.30 -1.16
C GLN A 138 -25.62 -46.30 -2.32
N GLY A 139 -25.28 -47.51 -2.78
CA GLY A 139 -24.53 -47.71 -4.02
C GLY A 139 -25.47 -47.84 -5.22
N ASN A 140 -24.97 -47.51 -6.41
CA ASN A 140 -24.88 -48.45 -7.54
C ASN A 140 -24.19 -47.79 -8.74
N ALA A 141 -23.57 -48.64 -9.54
CA ALA A 141 -22.76 -48.32 -10.73
C ALA A 141 -23.60 -47.92 -11.95
N GLY A 142 -23.00 -47.10 -12.85
CA GLY A 142 -23.45 -46.85 -14.22
C GLY A 142 -22.60 -45.79 -14.94
N PRO A 143 -22.39 -45.86 -16.27
CA PRO A 143 -21.08 -45.64 -16.88
C PRO A 143 -20.86 -44.28 -17.61
N GLN A 144 -19.56 -44.00 -17.80
CA GLN A 144 -18.91 -43.08 -18.75
C GLN A 144 -19.77 -42.24 -19.71
N SER A 145 -19.56 -40.92 -19.65
CA SER A 145 -19.67 -40.01 -20.78
C SER A 145 -18.36 -39.23 -20.91
N LYS A 146 -17.76 -39.33 -22.11
CA LYS A 146 -16.62 -38.52 -22.55
C LYS A 146 -17.01 -37.05 -22.55
N GLU A 147 -16.32 -36.24 -21.75
CA GLU A 147 -16.32 -34.79 -21.92
C GLU A 147 -14.96 -34.36 -22.44
N ALA A 148 -15.04 -33.56 -23.50
CA ALA A 148 -13.92 -33.02 -24.25
C ALA A 148 -13.03 -32.19 -23.32
N GLN A 149 -11.72 -32.29 -23.56
CA GLN A 149 -10.75 -31.31 -23.06
C GLN A 149 -11.13 -29.95 -23.63
N GLU A 150 -11.83 -29.15 -22.83
CA GLU A 150 -11.82 -27.70 -22.99
C GLU A 150 -10.43 -27.22 -22.55
N ASP A 151 -9.72 -26.62 -23.51
CA ASP A 151 -8.52 -25.84 -23.25
C ASP A 151 -8.83 -24.83 -22.13
N VAL A 152 -8.28 -25.09 -20.95
CA VAL A 152 -8.32 -24.16 -19.83
C VAL A 152 -7.47 -22.96 -20.26
N PRO A 153 -8.04 -21.76 -20.48
CA PRO A 153 -7.20 -20.60 -20.72
C PRO A 153 -6.36 -20.37 -19.46
N ALA A 154 -5.05 -20.18 -19.66
CA ALA A 154 -4.11 -19.84 -18.60
C ALA A 154 -4.71 -18.74 -17.70
N PRO A 155 -4.59 -18.84 -16.36
CA PRO A 155 -5.27 -17.92 -15.46
C PRO A 155 -4.79 -16.50 -15.73
N THR A 156 -5.67 -15.68 -16.30
CA THR A 156 -5.49 -14.24 -16.44
C THR A 156 -5.23 -13.67 -15.06
N THR A 157 -3.96 -13.40 -14.74
CA THR A 157 -3.53 -12.80 -13.49
C THR A 157 -4.15 -11.40 -13.43
N GLN A 158 -5.09 -11.19 -12.51
CA GLN A 158 -5.78 -9.90 -12.42
C GLN A 158 -4.77 -8.79 -12.00
N PRO A 159 -4.89 -7.55 -12.48
CA PRO A 159 -3.92 -6.48 -12.18
C PRO A 159 -3.71 -6.21 -10.69
N GLN A 160 -4.74 -6.41 -9.85
CA GLN A 160 -4.65 -6.31 -8.39
C GLN A 160 -3.79 -7.41 -7.78
N THR A 161 -3.81 -8.62 -8.36
CA THR A 161 -2.96 -9.72 -7.91
C THR A 161 -1.46 -9.45 -8.11
N ALA A 162 -1.10 -8.72 -9.17
CA ALA A 162 0.30 -8.36 -9.44
C ALA A 162 0.85 -7.34 -8.42
N LEU A 163 0.04 -6.37 -7.98
CA LEU A 163 0.46 -5.40 -6.96
C LEU A 163 0.69 -6.09 -5.61
N VAL A 164 -0.23 -6.98 -5.21
CA VAL A 164 -0.10 -7.71 -3.94
C VAL A 164 1.13 -8.63 -3.97
N GLU A 165 1.40 -9.30 -5.09
CA GLU A 165 2.63 -10.08 -5.27
C GLU A 165 3.89 -9.23 -5.14
N GLU A 166 3.89 -8.02 -5.68
CA GLU A 166 5.00 -7.08 -5.56
C GLU A 166 5.22 -6.63 -4.11
N VAL A 167 4.14 -6.33 -3.39
CA VAL A 167 4.17 -5.97 -1.97
C VAL A 167 4.73 -7.11 -1.11
N GLU A 168 4.30 -8.35 -1.36
CA GLU A 168 4.81 -9.52 -0.64
C GLU A 168 6.27 -9.83 -1.01
N SER A 169 6.64 -9.67 -2.28
CA SER A 169 8.03 -9.83 -2.73
C SER A 169 8.95 -8.80 -2.05
N LEU A 170 8.49 -7.56 -1.88
CA LEU A 170 9.22 -6.51 -1.16
C LEU A 170 9.47 -6.89 0.31
N LYS A 171 8.46 -7.44 0.99
CA LYS A 171 8.57 -7.91 2.39
C LYS A 171 9.58 -9.05 2.52
N ILE A 172 9.53 -10.03 1.62
CA ILE A 172 10.44 -11.19 1.63
C ILE A 172 11.87 -10.76 1.34
N LYS A 173 12.07 -9.95 0.29
CA LYS A 173 13.40 -9.50 -0.15
C LYS A 173 14.12 -8.65 0.88
N HIS A 174 13.36 -7.86 1.64
CA HIS A 174 13.89 -6.95 2.66
C HIS A 174 13.40 -7.31 4.06
N ALA A 175 13.29 -8.61 4.35
CA ALA A 175 12.87 -9.11 5.65
C ALA A 175 13.70 -8.48 6.79
N GLY A 176 13.01 -7.98 7.82
CA GLY A 176 13.62 -7.25 8.94
C GLY A 176 13.82 -5.75 8.70
N LYS A 177 13.88 -5.29 7.45
CA LYS A 177 13.98 -3.85 7.10
C LYS A 177 12.67 -3.26 6.59
N VAL A 178 11.83 -4.07 5.91
CA VAL A 178 10.50 -3.66 5.44
C VAL A 178 9.43 -4.46 6.19
N ASN A 179 8.49 -3.75 6.81
CA ASN A 179 7.31 -4.35 7.43
C ASN A 179 6.06 -3.68 6.85
N ILE A 180 5.02 -4.47 6.57
CA ILE A 180 3.76 -3.97 6.03
C ILE A 180 2.63 -4.60 6.83
N ASP A 181 1.89 -3.74 7.53
CA ASP A 181 0.74 -4.10 8.35
C ASP A 181 -0.54 -3.69 7.62
N TYR A 182 -1.49 -4.63 7.50
CA TYR A 182 -2.73 -4.44 6.76
C TYR A 182 -3.89 -4.11 7.70
N PHE A 183 -4.69 -3.10 7.34
CA PHE A 183 -5.89 -2.67 8.06
C PHE A 183 -7.07 -2.65 7.10
N VAL A 184 -8.14 -3.36 7.44
CA VAL A 184 -9.30 -3.54 6.56
C VAL A 184 -10.57 -3.14 7.32
N ASP A 185 -11.26 -2.11 6.80
CA ASP A 185 -12.47 -1.55 7.44
C ASP A 185 -13.58 -2.60 7.59
N GLU A 186 -13.84 -3.41 6.55
CA GLU A 186 -14.87 -4.48 6.59
C GLU A 186 -14.56 -5.59 7.60
N GLU A 187 -13.31 -5.69 8.07
CA GLU A 187 -12.88 -6.62 9.12
C GLU A 187 -12.78 -5.96 10.50
N ASN A 188 -13.20 -4.70 10.63
CA ASN A 188 -13.05 -3.89 11.83
C ASN A 188 -11.59 -3.73 12.30
N SER A 189 -10.64 -3.72 11.36
CA SER A 189 -9.22 -3.47 11.64
C SER A 189 -8.85 -2.05 11.22
N TYR A 190 -8.39 -1.25 12.19
CA TYR A 190 -8.11 0.18 12.00
C TYR A 190 -6.75 0.57 12.56
N ILE A 191 -6.11 1.56 11.93
CA ILE A 191 -4.90 2.19 12.48
C ILE A 191 -5.33 3.14 13.60
N THR A 192 -5.32 2.62 14.83
CA THR A 192 -5.71 3.39 16.02
C THR A 192 -4.54 4.21 16.58
N GLU A 193 -4.85 5.16 17.47
CA GLU A 193 -3.83 5.89 18.23
C GLU A 193 -2.88 4.93 19.00
N THR A 194 -3.43 3.85 19.56
CA THR A 194 -2.64 2.83 20.26
C THR A 194 -1.66 2.12 19.33
N VAL A 195 -2.09 1.75 18.12
CA VAL A 195 -1.21 1.15 17.11
C VAL A 195 -0.05 2.10 16.80
N LEU A 196 -0.34 3.37 16.53
CA LEU A 196 0.69 4.37 16.26
C LEU A 196 1.65 4.56 17.44
N ARG A 197 1.13 4.71 18.67
CA ARG A 197 1.96 4.85 19.88
C ARG A 197 2.88 3.65 20.09
N ASN A 198 2.38 2.44 19.90
CA ASN A 198 3.17 1.22 20.05
C ASN A 198 4.31 1.17 19.03
N HIS A 199 4.06 1.56 17.78
CA HIS A 199 5.11 1.60 16.76
C HIS A 199 6.17 2.66 17.07
N LEU A 200 5.77 3.87 17.43
CA LEU A 200 6.70 4.95 17.75
C LEU A 200 7.57 4.60 18.97
N THR A 201 6.98 3.98 20.00
CA THR A 201 7.69 3.60 21.23
C THR A 201 8.65 2.41 21.02
N SER A 202 8.25 1.40 20.22
CA SER A 202 9.09 0.23 19.95
C SER A 202 10.41 0.57 19.25
N ILE A 203 10.41 1.64 18.44
CA ILE A 203 11.61 2.13 17.75
C ILE A 203 12.52 2.87 18.71
N GLU A 204 11.97 3.56 19.71
CA GLU A 204 12.75 4.29 20.72
C GLU A 204 13.50 3.37 21.68
N GLN A 205 12.84 2.32 22.17
CA GLN A 205 13.45 1.36 23.11
C GLN A 205 14.63 0.59 22.51
N GLY A 206 14.68 0.44 21.18
CA GLY A 206 15.82 -0.13 20.48
C GLY A 206 17.04 0.81 20.37
N LEU A 207 16.86 2.12 20.58
CA LEU A 207 17.91 3.15 20.43
C LEU A 207 18.53 3.59 21.77
N GLU A 208 17.76 3.57 22.87
CA GLU A 208 18.27 3.92 24.20
C GLU A 208 19.36 2.95 24.70
N GLN A 209 19.50 1.77 24.08
CA GLN A 209 20.57 0.80 24.36
C GLN A 209 21.86 1.07 23.59
N THR A 210 21.88 2.04 22.68
CA THR A 210 23.05 2.40 21.86
C THR A 210 23.44 3.87 22.06
N ALA A 211 23.87 4.24 23.27
CA ALA A 211 24.64 5.48 23.51
C ALA A 211 26.13 5.17 23.22
N ASP A 212 26.96 6.00 22.57
CA ASP A 212 27.23 7.40 22.93
C ASP A 212 27.83 8.22 21.74
N ASP A 213 27.87 7.68 20.51
CA ASP A 213 28.68 8.29 19.42
C ASP A 213 28.06 8.16 18.01
N GLN A 214 26.76 7.84 17.91
CA GLN A 214 26.09 7.66 16.63
C GLN A 214 25.42 8.97 16.16
N PRO A 215 25.50 9.30 14.85
CA PRO A 215 24.86 10.50 14.31
C PRO A 215 23.35 10.47 14.57
N ILE A 216 22.77 11.64 14.85
CA ILE A 216 21.32 11.82 15.05
C ILE A 216 20.59 11.27 13.82
N ARG A 217 19.93 10.12 13.98
CA ARG A 217 19.19 9.44 12.92
C ARG A 217 17.85 10.16 12.72
N LYS A 218 17.59 10.69 11.52
CA LYS A 218 16.28 11.31 11.23
C LYS A 218 15.21 10.24 11.13
N ARG A 219 14.01 10.60 11.59
CA ARG A 219 12.83 9.73 11.60
C ARG A 219 11.66 10.48 11.00
N ILE A 220 10.92 9.83 10.11
CA ILE A 220 9.85 10.49 9.38
C ILE A 220 8.59 9.65 9.28
N ILE A 221 7.45 10.31 9.48
CA ILE A 221 6.12 9.80 9.22
C ILE A 221 5.64 10.41 7.91
N LEU A 222 5.36 9.58 6.92
CA LEU A 222 4.74 9.97 5.66
C LEU A 222 3.30 9.50 5.65
N ILE A 223 2.37 10.34 5.20
CA ILE A 223 0.94 9.99 5.10
C ILE A 223 0.48 10.24 3.67
N SER A 224 -0.13 9.24 3.04
CA SER A 224 -0.69 9.35 1.69
C SER A 224 -2.06 8.66 1.62
N GLY A 225 -3.04 9.31 1.02
CA GLY A 225 -4.37 8.75 0.81
C GLY A 225 -5.40 9.82 0.45
N PRO A 226 -6.69 9.47 0.40
CA PRO A 226 -7.76 10.45 0.21
C PRO A 226 -7.69 11.59 1.23
N GLU A 227 -8.20 12.77 0.88
CA GLU A 227 -8.11 13.96 1.74
C GLU A 227 -8.65 13.69 3.16
N GLY A 228 -9.81 13.03 3.28
CA GLY A 228 -10.38 12.65 4.58
C GLY A 228 -9.47 11.74 5.41
N PHE A 229 -8.71 10.86 4.76
CA PHE A 229 -7.73 9.98 5.41
C PHE A 229 -6.54 10.78 5.95
N VAL A 230 -5.93 11.62 5.10
CA VAL A 230 -4.82 12.49 5.52
C VAL A 230 -5.24 13.43 6.65
N ASN A 231 -6.43 14.02 6.55
CA ASN A 231 -6.98 14.93 7.55
C ASN A 231 -7.21 14.23 8.89
N PHE A 232 -7.66 12.97 8.88
CA PHE A 232 -7.89 12.19 10.07
C PHE A 232 -6.59 11.88 10.84
N TYR A 233 -5.50 11.53 10.15
CA TYR A 233 -4.24 11.21 10.80
C TYR A 233 -3.38 12.43 11.13
N ALA A 234 -3.26 13.39 10.20
CA ALA A 234 -2.28 14.47 10.28
C ALA A 234 -2.89 15.88 10.17
N GLY A 235 -4.19 16.01 9.91
CA GLY A 235 -4.85 17.29 9.65
C GLY A 235 -4.65 17.82 8.22
N PRO A 236 -5.35 18.90 7.83
CA PRO A 236 -5.36 19.39 6.46
C PRO A 236 -4.04 19.98 5.98
N LYS A 237 -3.80 19.86 4.67
CA LYS A 237 -2.88 20.72 3.90
C LYS A 237 -3.58 22.06 3.63
N PHE A 238 -2.83 23.09 3.27
CA PHE A 238 -3.38 24.41 2.93
C PHE A 238 -3.04 24.83 1.51
N MET A 239 -3.89 25.67 0.93
CA MET A 239 -3.59 26.34 -0.34
C MET A 239 -2.95 27.70 -0.07
N LYS A 240 -1.72 27.90 -0.55
CA LYS A 240 -1.02 29.18 -0.47
C LYS A 240 -0.48 29.54 -1.86
N GLY A 241 -0.96 30.65 -2.43
CA GLY A 241 -0.52 31.11 -3.75
C GLY A 241 -0.82 30.11 -4.88
N GLY A 242 -1.94 29.39 -4.80
CA GLY A 242 -2.33 28.39 -5.80
C GLY A 242 -1.57 27.06 -5.73
N LYS A 243 -0.73 26.85 -4.70
CA LYS A 243 -0.03 25.59 -4.43
C LYS A 243 -0.45 25.02 -3.08
N GLU A 244 -0.51 23.70 -3.01
CA GLU A 244 -0.64 23.00 -1.73
C GLU A 244 0.65 23.14 -0.92
N VAL A 245 0.51 23.47 0.36
CA VAL A 245 1.59 23.53 1.34
C VAL A 245 1.20 22.74 2.58
N GLN A 246 2.20 22.25 3.33
CA GLN A 246 1.96 21.58 4.59
C GLN A 246 1.19 22.50 5.55
N GLY A 247 0.10 21.99 6.13
CA GLY A 247 -0.63 22.64 7.21
C GLY A 247 -0.15 22.16 8.59
N PRO A 248 -0.68 22.73 9.69
CA PRO A 248 -0.31 22.31 11.04
C PRO A 248 -0.63 20.83 11.25
N LEU A 249 0.19 20.16 12.06
CA LEU A 249 -0.07 18.80 12.50
C LEU A 249 -1.32 18.78 13.39
N ARG A 250 -2.32 18.00 13.00
CA ARG A 250 -3.55 17.72 13.78
C ARG A 250 -3.89 16.23 13.64
N GLY A 251 -5.15 15.87 13.83
CA GLY A 251 -5.59 14.47 13.72
C GLY A 251 -5.09 13.62 14.88
N ILE A 252 -4.93 12.31 14.64
CA ILE A 252 -4.38 11.39 15.64
C ILE A 252 -2.92 11.73 15.96
N LEU A 253 -2.08 12.00 14.95
CA LEU A 253 -0.66 12.29 15.15
C LEU A 253 -0.43 13.57 15.95
N GLY A 254 -1.31 14.57 15.81
CA GLY A 254 -1.26 15.79 16.64
C GLY A 254 -1.59 15.59 18.12
N LYS A 255 -2.07 14.39 18.53
CA LYS A 255 -2.36 14.04 19.94
C LYS A 255 -1.24 13.18 20.57
N ILE A 256 -0.27 12.75 19.77
CA ILE A 256 0.82 11.87 20.20
C ILE A 256 2.07 12.73 20.38
N ASP A 257 2.83 12.48 21.44
CA ASP A 257 4.20 13.00 21.52
C ASP A 257 5.07 12.24 20.54
N LEU A 258 5.45 12.92 19.46
CA LEU A 258 6.21 12.32 18.36
C LEU A 258 7.71 12.28 18.63
N LYS A 259 8.21 12.82 19.76
CA LYS A 259 9.58 12.61 20.24
C LYS A 259 10.69 12.74 19.18
N GLY A 260 10.56 13.67 18.24
CA GLY A 260 11.55 13.91 17.17
C GLY A 260 11.30 13.17 15.85
N TRP A 261 10.10 12.64 15.63
CA TRP A 261 9.64 12.24 14.30
C TRP A 261 9.08 13.45 13.55
N ASP A 262 9.58 13.67 12.34
CA ASP A 262 9.02 14.65 11.41
C ASP A 262 7.79 14.06 10.72
N VAL A 263 6.81 14.89 10.36
CA VAL A 263 5.60 14.45 9.67
C VAL A 263 5.45 15.17 8.34
N TRP A 264 5.22 14.41 7.27
CA TRP A 264 4.94 14.95 5.95
C TRP A 264 3.69 14.32 5.34
N LYS A 265 2.82 15.17 4.80
CA LYS A 265 1.57 14.78 4.12
C LYS A 265 1.85 14.80 2.62
N LEU A 266 1.68 13.66 1.96
CA LEU A 266 1.70 13.51 0.50
C LEU A 266 0.28 13.73 -0.06
#